data_AF-A0A960Q4D7-F1
#
_entry.id   AF-A0A960Q4D7-F1
#
_cell.length_a   1.000
_cell.length_b   1.000
_cell.length_c   1.000
_cell.angle_alpha   90.00
_cell.angle_beta   90.00
_cell.angle_gamma   90.00
#
_symmetry.space_group_name_H-M   'P 1'
#
loop_
_entity.id
_entity.type
_entity.pdbx_description
1 polymer ?
#
loop_
_entity_poly.entity_id
_entity_poly.type
_entity_poly.pdbx_seq_one_letter_code
_entity_poly.pdbx_strand_id
1 'polypeptide(L)'
;LQTDETLKAELAKDFVLVHLNYSKENKNPQAMAQLGYPQRFGFPVWVILDGKGNRLHTQESGALETPGEKGHDPEKVLAVLKGWSPQALDPAQYSE
;
A
#
# COMPACT_ATOMS: atom_id res chain seq x y z
N LEU A 1 -0.64 10.00 -5.02
CA LEU A 1 -0.07 10.03 -3.65
C LEU A 1 0.56 11.38 -3.29
N GLN A 2 1.57 11.89 -4.03
CA GLN A 2 2.26 13.13 -3.62
C GLN A 2 1.75 14.41 -4.30
N THR A 3 1.06 14.28 -5.43
CA THR A 3 0.54 15.39 -6.22
C THR A 3 -0.92 15.74 -5.91
N ASP A 4 -1.62 14.83 -5.24
CA ASP A 4 -2.99 15.02 -4.77
C ASP A 4 -2.94 15.39 -3.29
N GLU A 5 -3.45 16.55 -2.92
CA GLU A 5 -3.37 17.08 -1.55
C GLU A 5 -4.15 16.23 -0.55
N THR A 6 -5.28 15.67 -0.95
CA THR A 6 -6.12 14.81 -0.11
C THR A 6 -5.38 13.51 0.20
N LEU A 7 -4.85 12.85 -0.84
CA LEU A 7 -4.08 11.63 -0.66
C LEU A 7 -2.81 11.86 0.15
N LYS A 8 -2.14 13.00 -0.06
CA LYS A 8 -0.93 13.34 0.68
C LYS A 8 -1.22 13.55 2.16
N ALA A 9 -2.30 14.24 2.49
CA ALA A 9 -2.73 14.46 3.87
C ALA A 9 -3.12 13.15 4.56
N GLU A 10 -3.92 12.30 3.89
CA GLU A 10 -4.32 10.99 4.45
C GLU A 10 -3.11 10.09 4.68
N LEU A 11 -2.20 10.03 3.70
CA LEU A 11 -0.96 9.25 3.82
C LEU A 11 -0.09 9.76 4.98
N ALA A 12 0.10 11.06 5.11
CA ALA A 12 0.95 11.66 6.15
C ALA A 12 0.40 11.50 7.58
N LYS A 13 -0.91 11.30 7.71
CA LYS A 13 -1.58 11.10 9.00
C LYS A 13 -1.23 9.74 9.61
N ASP A 14 -1.31 8.68 8.80
CA ASP A 14 -1.38 7.31 9.31
C ASP A 14 -0.30 6.36 8.73
N PHE A 15 0.49 6.81 7.74
CA PHE A 15 1.43 5.96 7.02
C PHE A 15 2.83 6.56 6.86
N VAL A 16 3.84 5.70 6.83
CA VAL A 16 5.20 6.02 6.38
C VAL A 16 5.41 5.39 5.00
N LEU A 17 5.60 6.22 3.97
CA LEU A 17 5.83 5.73 2.60
C LEU A 17 7.29 5.35 2.39
N VAL A 18 7.53 4.09 2.01
CA VAL A 18 8.86 3.58 1.68
C VAL A 18 8.88 3.08 0.24
N HIS A 19 9.81 3.60 -0.56
CA HIS A 19 10.10 3.07 -1.89
C HIS A 19 11.16 1.98 -1.78
N LEU A 20 10.75 0.73 -1.97
CA LEU A 20 11.67 -0.40 -2.02
C LEU A 20 12.04 -0.71 -3.48
N ASN A 21 13.33 -0.66 -3.80
CA ASN A 21 13.80 -0.98 -5.14
C ASN A 21 13.78 -2.49 -5.41
N TYR A 22 13.30 -2.87 -6.59
CA TYR A 22 13.49 -4.19 -7.19
C TYR A 22 13.93 -4.00 -8.65
N SER A 23 15.04 -4.61 -9.02
CA SER A 23 15.52 -4.65 -10.41
C SER A 23 16.08 -6.03 -10.75
N LYS A 24 16.44 -6.25 -12.01
CA LYS A 24 17.08 -7.50 -12.44
C LYS A 24 18.42 -7.71 -11.72
N GLU A 25 19.12 -6.61 -11.47
CA GLU A 25 20.42 -6.53 -10.80
C GLU A 25 20.27 -6.54 -9.26
N ASN A 26 19.16 -6.03 -8.73
CA ASN A 26 18.87 -6.04 -7.30
C ASN A 26 17.49 -6.61 -6.99
N LYS A 27 17.44 -7.93 -6.75
CA LYS A 27 16.19 -8.64 -6.44
C LYS A 27 15.78 -8.58 -4.97
N ASN A 28 16.65 -8.08 -4.08
CA ASN A 28 16.41 -7.99 -2.63
C ASN A 28 15.69 -9.21 -2.01
N PRO A 29 16.24 -10.44 -2.15
CA PRO A 29 15.50 -11.67 -1.82
C PRO A 29 15.06 -11.75 -0.36
N GLN A 30 15.86 -11.23 0.58
CA GLN A 30 15.49 -11.17 2.00
C GLN A 30 14.28 -10.27 2.24
N ALA A 31 14.24 -9.08 1.62
CA ALA A 31 13.09 -8.19 1.72
C ALA A 31 11.85 -8.81 1.06
N MET A 32 11.99 -9.47 -0.10
CA MET A 32 10.88 -10.18 -0.73
C MET A 32 10.31 -11.27 0.17
N ALA A 33 11.16 -12.03 0.87
CA ALA A 33 10.71 -13.03 1.83
C ALA A 33 9.99 -12.39 3.04
N GLN A 34 10.57 -11.32 3.61
CA GLN A 34 9.97 -10.60 4.74
C GLN A 34 8.60 -9.98 4.39
N LEU A 35 8.46 -9.46 3.18
CA LEU A 35 7.19 -8.91 2.65
C LEU A 35 6.25 -10.01 2.12
N GLY A 36 6.62 -11.28 2.27
CA GLY A 36 5.86 -12.46 1.88
C GLY A 36 5.57 -12.57 0.38
N TYR A 37 6.61 -12.35 -0.41
CA TYR A 37 6.70 -12.55 -1.85
C TYR A 37 5.74 -11.72 -2.71
N PRO A 38 5.73 -10.37 -2.56
CA PRO A 38 4.81 -9.50 -3.29
C PRO A 38 5.08 -9.48 -4.80
N GLN A 39 6.29 -9.84 -5.25
CA GLN A 39 6.67 -9.87 -6.67
C GLN A 39 5.82 -10.82 -7.53
N ARG A 40 5.06 -11.75 -6.92
CA ARG A 40 4.13 -12.63 -7.63
C ARG A 40 3.02 -11.88 -8.38
N PHE A 41 2.76 -10.63 -7.99
CA PHE A 41 1.79 -9.75 -8.64
C PHE A 41 2.39 -8.88 -9.75
N GLY A 42 3.71 -8.94 -9.95
CA GLY A 42 4.42 -7.95 -10.77
C GLY A 42 4.67 -6.65 -10.00
N PHE A 43 5.36 -5.71 -10.65
CA PHE A 43 5.67 -4.39 -10.10
C PHE A 43 5.10 -3.29 -11.01
N PRO A 44 4.66 -2.15 -10.44
CA PRO A 44 4.66 -1.82 -9.01
C PRO A 44 3.62 -2.64 -8.20
N VAL A 45 3.85 -2.80 -6.90
CA VAL A 45 2.93 -3.46 -5.96
C VAL A 45 3.05 -2.81 -4.59
N TRP A 46 1.94 -2.70 -3.87
CA TRP A 46 1.90 -2.06 -2.56
C TRP A 46 1.87 -3.13 -1.48
N VAL A 47 2.66 -2.93 -0.43
CA VAL A 47 2.67 -3.81 0.74
C VAL A 47 2.42 -2.96 1.97
N ILE A 48 1.40 -3.32 2.74
CA ILE A 48 1.00 -2.60 3.94
C ILE A 48 1.46 -3.41 5.14
N LEU A 49 2.20 -2.76 6.04
CA LEU A 49 2.73 -3.35 7.27
C LEU A 49 2.10 -2.68 8.48
N ASP A 50 1.99 -3.42 9.58
CA ASP A 50 1.70 -2.83 10.89
C ASP A 50 2.94 -2.12 11.48
N GLY A 51 2.76 -1.43 12.62
CA GLY A 51 3.84 -0.74 13.32
C GLY A 51 4.94 -1.66 13.87
N LYS A 52 4.78 -2.99 13.80
CA LYS A 52 5.77 -4.01 14.20
C LYS A 52 6.49 -4.62 12.98
N GLY A 53 6.12 -4.22 11.77
CA GLY A 53 6.67 -4.73 10.51
C GLY A 53 6.02 -6.02 10.02
N ASN A 54 4.92 -6.46 10.61
CA ASN A 54 4.16 -7.60 10.09
C ASN A 54 3.34 -7.16 8.88
N ARG A 55 3.32 -7.99 7.84
CA ARG A 55 2.50 -7.70 6.66
C ARG A 55 1.02 -7.90 6.95
N LEU A 56 0.26 -6.82 6.81
CA LEU A 56 -1.19 -6.83 6.86
C LEU A 56 -1.79 -7.16 5.51
N HIS A 57 -1.29 -6.54 4.44
CA HIS A 57 -1.88 -6.67 3.10
C HIS A 57 -0.87 -6.54 1.97
N THR A 58 -1.21 -7.14 0.82
CA THR A 58 -0.54 -6.87 -0.45
C THR A 58 -1.60 -6.42 -1.45
N GLN A 59 -1.46 -5.19 -1.91
CA GLN A 59 -2.36 -4.55 -2.85
C GLN A 59 -1.70 -4.51 -4.23
N GLU A 60 -2.24 -5.30 -5.16
CA GLU A 60 -1.87 -5.23 -6.58
C GLU A 60 -2.27 -3.85 -7.14
N SER A 61 -1.37 -3.24 -7.95
CA SER A 61 -1.51 -1.84 -8.32
C SER A 61 -2.51 -1.60 -9.46
N GLY A 62 -2.70 -2.56 -10.37
CA GLY A 62 -3.66 -2.46 -11.46
C GLY A 62 -5.10 -2.35 -10.95
N ALA A 63 -5.42 -2.95 -9.80
CA ALA A 63 -6.70 -2.77 -9.12
C ALA A 63 -6.96 -1.32 -8.68
N LEU A 64 -5.92 -0.49 -8.59
CA LEU A 64 -6.03 0.94 -8.25
C LEU A 64 -6.16 1.84 -9.49
N GLU A 65 -6.13 1.29 -10.69
CA GLU A 65 -6.24 2.05 -11.94
C GLU A 65 -7.68 2.04 -12.46
N THR A 66 -8.02 3.02 -13.29
CA THR A 66 -9.26 3.03 -14.06
C THR A 66 -8.94 2.64 -15.51
N PRO A 67 -9.61 1.61 -16.08
CA PRO A 67 -9.28 1.14 -17.43
C PRO A 67 -9.32 2.26 -18.47
N GLY A 68 -8.21 2.45 -19.17
CA GLY A 68 -8.07 3.50 -20.20
C GLY A 68 -7.61 4.86 -19.66
N GLU A 69 -7.47 5.02 -18.35
CA GLU A 69 -6.91 6.22 -17.74
C GLU A 69 -5.44 6.02 -17.36
N LYS A 70 -4.69 7.13 -17.29
CA LYS A 70 -3.29 7.09 -16.91
C LYS A 70 -3.15 7.24 -15.39
N GLY A 71 -2.50 6.26 -14.77
CA GLY A 71 -2.15 6.29 -13.36
C GLY A 71 -3.25 5.75 -12.45
N HIS A 72 -3.01 5.83 -11.14
CA HIS A 72 -3.97 5.35 -10.15
C HIS A 72 -5.12 6.33 -9.97
N ASP A 73 -6.32 5.77 -9.84
CA ASP A 73 -7.54 6.44 -9.46
C ASP A 73 -7.43 6.94 -8.00
N PRO A 74 -7.57 8.25 -7.75
CA PRO A 74 -7.45 8.81 -6.41
C PRO A 74 -8.45 8.23 -5.39
N GLU A 75 -9.67 7.93 -5.80
CA GLU A 75 -10.70 7.40 -4.89
C GLU A 75 -10.36 5.98 -4.45
N LYS A 76 -9.87 5.14 -5.38
CA LYS A 76 -9.42 3.77 -5.06
C LYS A 76 -8.22 3.78 -4.13
N VAL A 77 -7.27 4.68 -4.36
CA VAL A 77 -6.11 4.85 -3.48
C VAL A 77 -6.55 5.31 -2.08
N LEU A 78 -7.47 6.29 -2.00
CA LEU A 78 -7.99 6.77 -0.73
C LEU A 78 -8.71 5.67 0.05
N ALA A 79 -9.49 4.82 -0.65
CA ALA A 79 -10.18 3.69 -0.04
C ALA A 79 -9.19 2.69 0.60
N VAL A 80 -8.07 2.40 -0.07
CA VAL A 80 -7.01 1.55 0.50
C VAL A 80 -6.39 2.20 1.73
N LEU A 81 -6.01 3.49 1.66
CA LEU A 81 -5.41 4.18 2.81
C LEU A 81 -6.34 4.17 4.03
N LYS A 82 -7.62 4.49 3.83
CA LYS A 82 -8.60 4.48 4.93
C LYS A 82 -8.84 3.08 5.48
N GLY A 83 -9.00 2.09 4.61
CA GLY A 83 -9.29 0.71 4.98
C GLY A 83 -8.17 0.01 5.75
N TRP A 84 -6.94 0.53 5.68
CA TRP A 84 -5.79 0.00 6.40
C TRP A 84 -5.17 1.00 7.39
N SER A 85 -5.89 2.07 7.72
CA SER A 85 -5.48 3.03 8.74
C SER A 85 -5.55 2.41 10.14
N PRO A 86 -4.79 2.93 11.14
CA PRO A 86 -4.93 2.50 12.52
C PRO A 86 -6.37 2.57 13.04
N GLN A 87 -7.14 3.57 12.60
CA GLN A 87 -8.55 3.70 12.96
C GLN A 87 -9.40 2.56 12.38
N ALA A 88 -9.19 2.17 11.11
CA ALA A 88 -9.92 1.07 10.50
C ALA A 88 -9.56 -0.31 11.09
N LEU A 89 -8.38 -0.42 11.70
CA LEU A 89 -7.93 -1.65 12.35
C LEU A 89 -8.26 -1.69 13.85
N ASP A 90 -8.84 -0.62 14.41
CA ASP A 90 -9.21 -0.54 15.82
C ASP A 90 -10.50 -1.36 16.08
N PRO A 91 -10.44 -2.44 16.88
CA PRO A 91 -11.62 -3.25 17.19
C PRO A 91 -12.75 -2.47 17.86
N ALA A 92 -12.46 -1.35 18.53
CA ALA A 92 -13.48 -0.52 19.16
C ALA A 92 -14.50 0.05 18.15
N GLN A 93 -14.10 0.19 16.87
CA GLN A 93 -14.99 0.64 15.79
C GLN A 93 -16.05 -0.40 15.39
N TYR A 94 -15.92 -1.65 15.86
CA TYR A 94 -16.75 -2.79 15.44
C TYR A 94 -17.41 -3.49 16.63
N SER A 95 -17.62 -2.78 17.75
CA SER A 95 -18.41 -3.31 18.85
C SER A 95 -19.88 -3.47 18.44
N GLU A 96 -20.43 -4.68 18.63
CA GLU A 96 -21.86 -4.99 18.47
C GLU A 96 -22.68 -4.64 19.71
#